data_AF-A0A523GXP4-F1
#
_entry.id   AF-A0A523GXP4-F1
#
_cell.length_a   1.000
_cell.length_b   1.000
_cell.length_c   1.000
_cell.angle_alpha   90.00
_cell.angle_beta   90.00
_cell.angle_gamma   90.00
#
_symmetry.space_group_name_H-M   'P 1'
#
loop_
_entity.id
_entity.type
_entity.pdbx_description
1 polymer ?
#
loop_
_entity_poly.entity_id
_entity_poly.type
_entity_poly.pdbx_seq_one_letter_code
_entity_poly.pdbx_strand_id
1 'polypeptide(L)'
;MTTIAILATLDTKAAEANFMRHEIEKLGGKAILIDLGVVGDSPIKADVSQTEIIEAGGGTLAELRDHASRSKASPFVIAGATKIVS
;
A
#
# COMPACT_ATOMS: atom_id res chain seq x y z
N MET A 1 0.69 14.86 18.14
CA MET A 1 1.55 14.15 17.16
C MET A 1 0.69 13.80 15.96
N THR A 2 0.98 14.36 14.79
CA THR A 2 0.18 14.14 13.57
C THR A 2 0.57 12.82 12.93
N THR A 3 -0.41 12.02 12.55
CA THR A 3 -0.19 10.76 11.83
C THR A 3 -0.47 10.98 10.34
N ILE A 4 0.43 10.54 9.48
CA ILE A 4 0.38 10.71 8.02
C ILE A 4 0.45 9.33 7.36
N ALA A 5 -0.56 9.00 6.57
CA ALA A 5 -0.57 7.78 5.77
C ALA A 5 0.16 8.00 4.45
N ILE A 6 1.10 7.12 4.12
CA ILE A 6 1.82 7.07 2.85
C ILE A 6 1.28 5.89 2.07
N LEU A 7 0.50 6.16 1.03
CA LEU A 7 -0.05 5.15 0.13
C LEU A 7 0.88 5.05 -1.10
N ALA A 8 1.48 3.89 -1.32
CA ALA A 8 2.42 3.70 -2.43
C ALA A 8 2.40 2.25 -2.94
N THR A 9 2.72 2.06 -4.22
CA THR A 9 2.96 0.74 -4.81
C THR A 9 4.38 0.30 -4.48
N LEU A 10 4.57 -0.40 -3.35
CA LEU A 10 5.92 -0.59 -2.79
C LEU A 10 6.79 -1.54 -3.61
N ASP A 11 6.18 -2.41 -4.41
CA ASP A 11 6.85 -3.22 -5.43
C ASP A 11 7.71 -2.41 -6.41
N THR A 12 7.39 -1.13 -6.61
CA THR A 12 8.12 -0.21 -7.50
C THR A 12 8.60 1.08 -6.82
N LYS A 13 8.02 1.44 -5.66
CA LYS A 13 8.21 2.72 -4.97
C LYS A 13 8.62 2.63 -3.50
N ALA A 14 9.14 1.47 -3.08
CA ALA A 14 9.61 1.27 -1.71
C ALA A 14 10.67 2.29 -1.26
N ALA A 15 11.65 2.60 -2.11
CA ALA A 15 12.73 3.52 -1.75
C ALA A 15 12.20 4.94 -1.51
N GLU A 16 11.38 5.46 -2.43
CA GLU A 16 10.76 6.79 -2.31
C GLU A 16 9.81 6.85 -1.10
N ALA A 17 9.00 5.81 -0.87
CA ALA A 17 8.07 5.78 0.25
C ALA A 17 8.80 5.70 1.61
N ASN A 18 9.90 4.95 1.70
CA ASN A 18 10.71 4.88 2.90
C ASN A 18 11.43 6.20 3.19
N PHE A 19 11.91 6.89 2.15
CA PHE A 19 12.47 8.23 2.29
C PHE A 19 11.44 9.21 2.87
N MET A 20 10.22 9.21 2.33
CA MET A 20 9.12 10.05 2.84
C MET A 20 8.78 9.74 4.30
N ARG A 21 8.72 8.45 4.68
CA ARG A 21 8.55 8.03 6.08
C ARG A 21 9.62 8.65 6.97
N HIS A 22 10.90 8.52 6.59
CA HIS A 22 12.01 9.05 7.37
C HIS A 22 11.91 10.57 7.57
N GLU A 23 11.59 11.33 6.52
CA GLU A 23 11.47 12.78 6.63
C GLU A 23 10.26 13.20 7.50
N ILE A 24 9.12 12.50 7.39
CA ILE A 24 7.95 12.75 8.24
C ILE A 24 8.30 12.52 9.72
N GLU A 25 8.98 11.41 10.04
CA GLU A 25 9.36 11.06 11.41
C GLU A 25 10.39 12.03 11.98
N LYS A 26 11.39 12.43 11.17
CA LYS A 26 12.39 13.43 11.54
C LYS A 26 11.78 14.79 11.86
N LEU A 27 10.67 15.14 11.23
CA LEU A 27 9.90 16.37 11.51
C LEU A 27 8.94 16.23 12.71
N GLY A 28 8.95 15.10 13.42
CA GLY A 28 8.11 14.86 14.60
C GLY A 28 6.70 14.34 14.28
N GLY A 29 6.44 13.95 13.03
CA GLY A 29 5.23 13.22 12.65
C GLY A 29 5.35 11.72 12.90
N LYS A 30 4.23 11.00 12.77
CA LYS A 30 4.20 9.55 12.67
C LYS A 30 3.79 9.17 11.25
N ALA A 31 4.59 8.36 10.56
CA ALA A 31 4.22 7.83 9.26
C ALA A 31 3.57 6.44 9.42
N ILE A 32 2.57 6.14 8.58
CA ILE A 32 2.01 4.80 8.39
C ILE A 32 2.16 4.45 6.91
N LEU A 33 2.88 3.38 6.60
CA LEU A 33 3.13 2.94 5.25
C LEU A 33 2.07 1.91 4.82
N ILE A 34 1.35 2.21 3.73
CA ILE A 34 0.28 1.38 3.18
C ILE A 34 0.68 0.95 1.77
N ASP A 35 0.80 -0.37 1.56
CA ASP A 35 1.20 -0.94 0.28
C ASP A 35 -0.01 -1.16 -0.64
N LEU A 36 -0.01 -0.46 -1.77
CA LEU A 36 -0.99 -0.61 -2.85
C LEU A 36 -0.45 -1.43 -4.03
N GLY A 37 0.73 -2.04 -3.86
CA GLY A 37 1.33 -2.96 -4.82
C GLY A 37 0.42 -4.16 -5.10
N VAL A 38 0.58 -4.76 -6.27
CA VAL A 38 -0.22 -5.94 -6.66
C VAL A 38 0.65 -6.97 -7.36
N VAL A 39 1.56 -6.52 -8.23
CA VAL A 39 2.31 -7.41 -9.12
C VAL A 39 3.54 -7.96 -8.41
N GLY A 40 4.43 -7.09 -7.96
CA GLY A 40 5.66 -7.49 -7.27
C GLY A 40 5.48 -7.56 -5.76
N ASP A 41 6.52 -8.01 -5.08
CA ASP A 41 6.62 -7.96 -3.63
C ASP A 41 7.46 -6.74 -3.22
N SER A 42 7.11 -6.13 -2.08
CA SER A 42 7.86 -5.02 -1.52
C SER A 42 9.18 -5.48 -0.87
N PRO A 43 10.32 -4.81 -1.10
CA PRO A 43 11.56 -5.07 -0.39
C PRO A 43 11.57 -4.52 1.05
N ILE A 44 10.53 -3.78 1.45
CA ILE A 44 10.37 -3.21 2.80
C ILE A 44 9.03 -3.62 3.41
N LYS A 45 8.98 -3.67 4.74
CA LYS A 45 7.74 -3.95 5.46
C LYS A 45 6.84 -2.72 5.50
N ALA A 46 5.60 -2.89 5.04
CA ALA A 46 4.51 -1.93 5.24
C ALA A 46 3.82 -2.15 6.60
N ASP A 47 3.19 -1.09 7.11
CA ASP A 47 2.31 -1.17 8.28
C ASP A 47 0.96 -1.80 7.93
N VAL A 48 0.49 -1.56 6.69
CA VAL A 48 -0.63 -2.27 6.06
C VAL A 48 -0.13 -2.87 4.74
N SER A 49 -0.21 -4.18 4.62
CA SER A 49 0.26 -4.92 3.45
C SER A 49 -0.70 -4.81 2.25
N GLN A 50 -0.17 -5.09 1.05
CA GLN A 50 -0.97 -5.23 -0.16
C GLN A 50 -2.03 -6.34 -0.04
N THR A 51 -1.75 -7.40 0.72
CA THR A 51 -2.72 -8.47 0.99
C THR A 51 -3.93 -7.92 1.73
N GLU A 52 -3.69 -7.20 2.83
CA GLU A 52 -4.75 -6.59 3.64
C GLU A 52 -5.59 -5.59 2.83
N ILE A 53 -4.95 -4.80 1.96
CA ILE A 53 -5.64 -3.87 1.06
C ILE A 53 -6.55 -4.62 0.08
N ILE A 54 -6.04 -5.66 -0.59
CA ILE A 54 -6.83 -6.41 -1.57
C ILE A 54 -7.98 -7.18 -0.91
N GLU A 55 -7.73 -7.79 0.25
CA GLU A 55 -8.76 -8.48 1.05
C GLU A 55 -9.85 -7.51 1.52
N ALA A 56 -9.47 -6.31 1.99
CA ALA A 56 -10.42 -5.28 2.36
C ALA A 56 -11.28 -4.80 1.18
N GLY A 57 -10.72 -4.85 -0.03
CA GLY A 57 -11.39 -4.59 -1.30
C GLY A 57 -12.26 -5.73 -1.83
N GLY A 58 -12.25 -6.90 -1.16
CA GLY A 58 -13.10 -8.05 -1.49
C GLY A 58 -12.50 -9.02 -2.52
N GLY A 59 -11.17 -9.05 -2.69
CA GLY A 59 -10.48 -10.01 -3.57
C GLY A 59 -9.28 -10.66 -2.91
N THR A 60 -8.49 -11.39 -3.68
CA THR A 60 -7.21 -11.97 -3.22
C THR A 60 -6.06 -11.61 -4.17
N LEU A 61 -4.84 -11.50 -3.63
CA LEU A 61 -3.65 -11.26 -4.46
C LEU A 61 -3.39 -12.40 -5.45
N ALA A 62 -3.69 -13.64 -5.07
CA ALA A 62 -3.51 -14.80 -5.93
C ALA A 62 -4.34 -14.67 -7.23
N GLU A 63 -5.63 -14.34 -7.11
CA GLU A 63 -6.52 -14.12 -8.27
C GLU A 63 -6.07 -12.95 -9.14
N LEU A 64 -5.59 -11.87 -8.51
CA LEU A 64 -5.15 -10.69 -9.24
C LEU A 64 -3.80 -10.88 -9.94
N ARG A 65 -2.96 -11.82 -9.48
CA ARG A 65 -1.66 -12.14 -10.08
C ARG A 65 -1.77 -13.17 -11.21
N ASP A 66 -2.74 -14.10 -11.16
CA ASP A 66 -2.94 -15.16 -12.16
C ASP A 66 -3.15 -14.59 -13.60
N HIS A 67 -3.73 -13.39 -13.70
CA HIS A 67 -3.78 -12.60 -14.93
C HIS A 67 -3.63 -11.10 -14.67
N ALA A 68 -2.43 -10.72 -14.20
CA ALA A 68 -2.11 -9.36 -13.79
C ALA A 68 -2.55 -8.29 -14.80
N SER A 69 -3.50 -7.47 -14.39
CA SER A 69 -3.97 -6.30 -15.14
C SER A 69 -4.32 -5.18 -14.18
N ARG A 70 -3.81 -3.98 -14.47
CA ARG A 70 -4.13 -2.78 -13.68
C ARG A 70 -5.63 -2.52 -13.62
N SER A 71 -6.35 -2.72 -14.73
CA SER A 71 -7.79 -2.47 -14.78
C SER A 71 -8.58 -3.47 -13.94
N LYS A 72 -8.11 -4.71 -13.81
CA LYS A 72 -8.72 -5.72 -12.94
C LYS A 72 -8.44 -5.45 -11.45
N ALA A 73 -7.24 -5.03 -11.12
CA ALA A 73 -6.83 -4.82 -9.73
C ALA A 73 -7.34 -3.51 -9.12
N SER A 74 -7.44 -2.44 -9.92
CA SER A 74 -7.76 -1.09 -9.43
C SER A 74 -9.04 -0.99 -8.59
N PRO A 75 -10.17 -1.65 -8.94
CA PRO A 75 -11.38 -1.61 -8.11
C PRO A 75 -11.16 -2.14 -6.69
N PHE A 76 -10.42 -3.25 -6.54
CA PHE A 76 -10.10 -3.84 -5.24
C PHE A 76 -9.16 -2.95 -4.43
N VAL A 77 -8.12 -2.42 -5.06
CA VAL A 77 -7.18 -1.50 -4.41
C VAL A 77 -7.88 -0.24 -3.92
N ILE A 78 -8.75 0.36 -4.75
CA ILE A 78 -9.51 1.57 -4.38
C ILE A 78 -10.46 1.26 -3.23
N ALA A 79 -11.28 0.22 -3.34
CA ALA A 79 -12.24 -0.14 -2.31
C ALA A 79 -11.54 -0.47 -0.97
N GLY A 80 -10.45 -1.23 -1.03
CA GLY A 80 -9.65 -1.60 0.13
C GLY A 80 -8.98 -0.40 0.79
N ALA A 81 -8.29 0.43 0.01
CA ALA A 81 -7.64 1.63 0.52
C ALA A 81 -8.67 2.59 1.15
N THR A 82 -9.80 2.84 0.49
CA THR A 82 -10.88 3.68 1.05
C THR A 82 -11.37 3.15 2.39
N LYS A 83 -11.57 1.83 2.53
CA LYS A 83 -12.03 1.22 3.77
C LYS A 83 -11.00 1.27 4.90
N ILE A 84 -9.71 1.18 4.57
CA ILE A 84 -8.63 1.18 5.57
C ILE A 84 -8.31 2.59 6.07
N VAL A 85 -8.45 3.62 5.23
CA VAL A 85 -8.08 5.01 5.59
C VAL A 85 -9.24 5.87 6.09
N SER A 86 -10.47 5.36 6.06
CA SER A 86 -11.68 6.03 6.58
C SER A 86 -11.81 5.90 8.09
#